data_AF-R7TVV3-F1
#
_entry.id   AF-R7TVV3-F1
#
_cell.length_a   1.000
_cell.length_b   1.000
_cell.length_c   1.000
_cell.angle_alpha   90.00
_cell.angle_beta   90.00
_cell.angle_gamma   90.00
#
_symmetry.space_group_name_H-M   'P 1'
#
loop_
_entity.id
_entity.type
_entity.pdbx_description
1 polymer ?
#
loop_
_entity_poly.entity_id
_entity_poly.type
_entity_poly.pdbx_seq_one_letter_code
_entity_poly.pdbx_strand_id
1 'polypeptide(L)'
;MSSAKYYKVANLQKKIQELEGDKFMITIEIEKAQIAASELEWRMDTNPIERGARFDDLLSICDLQMNLRKKIQRNVEESEKIQSEIKHLLRGGLHTGKKWLSQGQRTD
;
A
#
# COMPACT_ATOMS: atom_id res chain seq x y z
N MET A 1 -13.85 -24.99 -4.41
CA MET A 1 -12.65 -24.12 -4.51
C MET A 1 -11.45 -24.92 -4.00
N SER A 2 -10.30 -24.97 -4.70
CA SER A 2 -9.20 -25.89 -4.33
C SER A 2 -8.37 -25.37 -3.16
N SER A 3 -7.81 -26.27 -2.36
CA SER A 3 -6.93 -25.96 -1.22
C SER A 3 -5.78 -25.00 -1.61
N ALA A 4 -5.15 -25.23 -2.77
CA ALA A 4 -4.11 -24.35 -3.30
C ALA A 4 -4.58 -22.90 -3.55
N LYS A 5 -5.84 -22.69 -3.98
CA LYS A 5 -6.40 -21.33 -4.15
C LYS A 5 -6.57 -20.63 -2.80
N TYR A 6 -7.00 -21.35 -1.76
CA TYR A 6 -7.12 -20.80 -0.41
C TYR A 6 -5.78 -20.36 0.17
N TYR A 7 -4.75 -21.20 0.09
CA TYR A 7 -3.39 -20.82 0.53
C TYR A 7 -2.86 -19.60 -0.21
N LYS A 8 -3.08 -19.52 -1.53
CA LYS A 8 -2.67 -18.36 -2.32
C LYS A 8 -3.37 -17.08 -1.86
N VAL A 9 -4.69 -17.12 -1.64
CA VAL A 9 -5.45 -15.96 -1.13
C VAL A 9 -4.97 -15.54 0.26
N ALA A 10 -4.74 -16.49 1.17
CA ALA A 10 -4.24 -16.19 2.51
C ALA A 10 -2.86 -15.51 2.49
N ASN A 11 -1.96 -15.97 1.63
CA ASN A 11 -0.64 -15.34 1.46
C ASN A 11 -0.75 -13.92 0.90
N LEU A 12 -1.63 -13.70 -0.08
CA LEU A 12 -1.88 -12.37 -0.64
C LEU A 12 -2.50 -11.42 0.40
N GLN A 13 -3.42 -11.91 1.24
CA GLN A 13 -3.99 -11.15 2.35
C GLN A 13 -2.93 -10.77 3.38
N LYS A 14 -2.03 -11.69 3.73
CA LYS A 14 -0.90 -11.41 4.61
C LYS A 14 0.00 -10.30 4.04
N LYS A 15 0.29 -10.34 2.73
CA LYS A 15 1.09 -9.31 2.06
C LYS A 15 0.41 -7.93 2.12
N ILE A 16 -0.91 -7.85 1.99
CA ILE A 16 -1.66 -6.59 2.19
C ILE A 16 -1.48 -6.08 3.62
N GLN A 17 -1.61 -6.94 4.62
CA GLN A 17 -1.42 -6.53 6.03
C GLN A 17 0.00 -6.02 6.29
N GLU A 18 1.02 -6.66 5.70
CA GLU A 18 2.41 -6.20 5.78
C GLU A 18 2.57 -4.80 5.14
N LEU A 19 1.97 -4.55 3.97
CA LEU A 19 1.99 -3.24 3.31
C LEU A 19 1.24 -2.15 4.10
N GLU A 20 0.14 -2.49 4.76
CA GLU A 20 -0.60 -1.60 5.65
C GLU A 20 0.20 -1.25 6.91
N GLY A 21 0.88 -2.23 7.51
CA GLY A 21 1.81 -2.02 8.61
C GLY A 21 2.97 -1.11 8.23
N ASP A 22 3.58 -1.35 7.07
CA ASP A 22 4.64 -0.49 6.53
C ASP A 22 4.14 0.94 6.31
N LYS A 23 2.95 1.12 5.75
CA LYS A 23 2.34 2.43 5.54
C LYS A 23 2.17 3.18 6.87
N PHE A 24 1.72 2.50 7.91
CA PHE A 24 1.59 3.07 9.25
C PHE A 24 2.94 3.55 9.79
N MET A 25 3.96 2.69 9.74
CA MET A 25 5.31 3.05 10.18
C MET A 25 5.91 4.23 9.40
N ILE A 26 5.72 4.26 8.07
CA ILE A 26 6.20 5.38 7.24
C ILE A 26 5.48 6.68 7.59
N THR A 27 4.18 6.62 7.93
CA THR A 27 3.41 7.80 8.35
C THR A 27 4.00 8.41 9.61
N ILE A 28 4.35 7.57 10.60
CA ILE A 28 5.03 8.02 11.83
C ILE A 28 6.37 8.71 11.50
N GLU A 29 7.16 8.15 10.59
CA GLU A 29 8.44 8.77 10.20
C GLU A 29 8.26 10.12 9.49
N ILE A 30 7.18 10.29 8.70
CA ILE A 30 6.82 11.58 8.11
C ILE A 30 6.46 12.60 9.21
N GLU A 31 5.70 12.19 10.22
CA GLU A 31 5.33 13.06 11.34
C GLU A 31 6.57 13.50 12.13
N LYS A 32 7.50 12.57 12.42
CA LYS A 32 8.78 12.91 13.07
C LYS A 32 9.59 13.90 12.25
N ALA A 33 9.69 13.68 10.93
CA ALA A 33 10.38 14.61 10.03
C ALA A 33 9.70 15.99 10.02
N GLN A 34 8.36 16.03 10.10
CA GLN A 34 7.61 17.29 10.17
C GLN A 34 7.90 18.05 11.47
N ILE A 35 7.95 17.36 12.60
CA ILE A 35 8.31 17.94 13.89
C ILE A 35 9.73 18.53 13.83
N ALA A 36 10.69 17.77 13.29
CA ALA A 36 12.06 18.24 13.13
C ALA A 36 12.16 19.49 12.22
N ALA A 37 11.41 19.53 11.12
CA ALA A 37 11.33 20.72 10.26
C ALA A 37 10.80 21.93 11.03
N SER A 38 9.70 21.77 11.77
CA SER A 38 9.10 22.88 12.54
C SER A 38 10.00 23.38 13.67
N GLU A 39 10.73 22.49 14.35
CA GLU A 39 11.74 22.91 15.34
C GLU A 39 12.90 23.69 14.69
N LEU A 40 13.33 23.26 13.51
CA LEU A 40 14.39 23.91 12.75
C LEU A 40 13.96 25.29 12.25
N GLU A 41 12.76 25.42 11.70
CA GLU A 41 12.15 26.70 11.31
C GLU A 41 12.08 27.66 12.49
N TRP A 42 11.60 27.20 13.66
CA TRP A 42 11.54 28.02 14.87
C TRP A 42 12.92 28.52 15.32
N ARG A 43 13.96 27.67 15.23
CA ARG A 43 15.34 28.08 15.54
C ARG A 43 15.86 29.11 14.54
N MET A 44 15.54 28.95 13.25
CA MET A 44 15.96 29.89 12.21
C MET A 44 15.28 31.25 12.35
N ASP A 45 14.03 31.30 12.82
CA ASP A 45 13.32 32.55 13.07
C ASP A 45 13.81 33.26 14.34
N THR A 46 14.21 32.51 15.37
CA THR A 46 14.76 33.06 16.61
C THR A 46 16.24 33.42 16.52
N ASN A 47 17.02 32.78 15.64
CA ASN A 47 18.41 33.09 15.37
C ASN A 47 18.70 33.21 13.86
N PRO A 48 18.49 34.39 13.25
CA PRO A 48 18.61 34.60 11.80
C PRO A 48 20.01 34.34 11.23
N ILE A 49 21.05 34.37 12.07
CA ILE A 49 22.44 34.11 11.66
C ILE A 49 22.61 32.63 11.26
N GLU A 50 21.87 31.72 11.89
CA GLU A 50 21.90 30.29 11.55
C GLU A 50 21.10 29.96 10.28
N ARG A 51 20.27 30.89 9.79
CA ARG A 51 19.33 30.63 8.69
C ARG A 51 20.03 30.12 7.42
N GLY A 52 21.17 30.71 7.06
CA GLY A 52 21.95 30.31 5.89
C GLY A 52 22.57 28.91 6.03
N ALA A 53 22.96 28.51 7.25
CA ALA A 53 23.59 27.22 7.50
C ALA A 53 22.58 26.07 7.66
N ARG A 54 21.34 26.39 8.06
CA ARG A 54 20.26 25.43 8.35
C ARG A 54 19.27 25.23 7.19
N PHE A 55 19.35 26.04 6.14
CA PHE A 55 18.45 25.93 5.00
C PHE A 55 18.60 24.60 4.25
N ASP A 56 19.84 24.13 4.08
CA ASP A 56 20.13 22.84 3.46
C ASP A 56 19.59 21.65 4.29
N ASP A 57 19.56 21.79 5.62
CA ASP A 57 18.95 20.81 6.52
C ASP A 57 17.43 20.74 6.29
N LEU A 58 16.75 21.89 6.14
CA LEU A 58 15.31 21.92 5.81
C LEU A 58 15.02 21.26 4.47
N LEU A 59 15.81 21.56 3.43
CA LEU A 59 15.67 20.92 2.12
C LEU A 59 15.82 19.39 2.21
N SER A 60 16.80 18.93 2.99
CA SER A 60 17.03 17.50 3.22
C SER A 60 15.85 16.83 3.91
N ILE A 61 15.21 17.51 4.88
CA ILE A 61 13.99 17.01 5.54
C ILE A 61 12.82 16.95 4.55
N CYS A 62 12.65 17.97 3.70
CA CYS A 62 11.62 17.96 2.66
C CYS A 62 11.80 16.80 1.67
N ASP A 63 13.04 16.55 1.22
CA ASP A 63 13.36 15.43 0.34
C ASP A 63 13.07 14.08 0.99
N LEU A 64 13.41 13.92 2.27
CA LEU A 64 13.07 12.73 3.05
C LEU A 64 11.55 12.52 3.08
N GLN A 65 10.76 13.54 3.42
CA GLN A 65 9.30 13.45 3.46
C GLN A 65 8.72 13.08 2.08
N MET A 66 9.22 13.68 1.00
CA MET A 66 8.78 13.36 -0.35
C MET A 66 9.07 11.88 -0.70
N ASN A 67 10.26 11.38 -0.36
CA ASN A 67 10.64 9.99 -0.60
C ASN A 67 9.78 9.00 0.19
N LEU A 68 9.46 9.32 1.45
CA LEU A 68 8.55 8.53 2.28
C LEU A 68 7.13 8.50 1.70
N ARG A 69 6.60 9.65 1.25
CA ARG A 69 5.29 9.73 0.58
C ARG A 69 5.25 8.90 -0.72
N LYS A 70 6.31 8.92 -1.53
CA LYS A 70 6.45 8.05 -2.71
C LYS A 70 6.46 6.57 -2.34
N LYS A 71 7.01 6.21 -1.17
CA LYS A 71 6.96 4.82 -0.68
C LYS A 71 5.54 4.42 -0.28
N ILE A 72 4.80 5.29 0.43
CA ILE A 72 3.38 5.06 0.73
C ILE A 72 2.58 4.83 -0.56
N GLN A 73 2.76 5.68 -1.56
CA GLN A 73 2.04 5.56 -2.84
C GLN A 73 2.28 4.19 -3.50
N ARG A 74 3.54 3.74 -3.55
CA ARG A 74 3.89 2.41 -4.08
C ARG A 74 3.23 1.28 -3.30
N ASN A 75 3.17 1.37 -1.97
CA ASN A 75 2.51 0.35 -1.14
C ASN A 75 0.99 0.31 -1.39
N VAL A 76 0.35 1.46 -1.62
CA VAL A 76 -1.07 1.54 -1.97
C VAL A 76 -1.33 0.88 -3.34
N GLU A 77 -0.57 1.26 -4.36
CA GLU A 77 -0.71 0.68 -5.71
C GLU A 77 -0.48 -0.84 -5.72
N GLU A 78 0.51 -1.33 -4.97
CA GLU A 78 0.76 -2.76 -4.83
C GLU A 78 -0.39 -3.47 -4.10
N SER A 79 -0.92 -2.87 -3.04
CA SER A 79 -2.07 -3.40 -2.30
C SER A 79 -3.30 -3.51 -3.20
N GLU A 80 -3.57 -2.50 -4.03
CA GLU A 80 -4.69 -2.51 -5.00
C GLU A 80 -4.54 -3.62 -6.04
N LYS A 81 -3.32 -3.84 -6.57
CA LYS A 81 -3.02 -4.94 -7.49
C LYS A 81 -3.29 -6.30 -6.84
N ILE A 82 -2.83 -6.49 -5.61
CA ILE A 82 -3.06 -7.73 -4.85
C ILE A 82 -4.55 -7.95 -4.59
N GLN A 83 -5.29 -6.91 -4.20
CA GLN A 83 -6.74 -6.99 -4.01
C GLN A 83 -7.47 -7.38 -5.30
N SER A 84 -7.03 -6.85 -6.46
CA SER A 84 -7.55 -7.25 -7.76
C SER A 84 -7.29 -8.74 -8.03
N GLU A 85 -6.07 -9.22 -7.77
CA GLU A 85 -5.73 -10.63 -7.93
C GLU A 85 -6.59 -11.54 -7.03
N ILE A 86 -6.79 -11.17 -5.76
CA ILE A 86 -7.69 -11.89 -4.85
C ILE A 86 -9.11 -11.95 -5.43
N LYS A 87 -9.64 -10.83 -5.93
CA LYS A 87 -10.97 -10.80 -6.57
C LYS A 87 -11.05 -11.76 -7.76
N HIS A 88 -10.02 -11.82 -8.61
CA HIS A 88 -9.97 -12.77 -9.73
C HIS A 88 -9.93 -14.23 -9.27
N LEU A 89 -9.13 -14.55 -8.26
CA LEU A 89 -9.02 -15.91 -7.71
C LEU A 89 -10.34 -16.41 -7.12
N LEU A 90 -11.08 -15.52 -6.44
CA LEU A 90 -12.38 -15.83 -5.84
C LEU A 90 -13.50 -15.92 -6.89
N ARG A 91 -13.46 -15.10 -7.96
CA ARG A 91 -14.45 -15.15 -9.07
C ARG A 91 -14.30 -16.38 -9.96
N GLY A 92 -13.08 -16.88 -10.15
CA GLY A 92 -12.79 -18.10 -10.92
C GLY A 92 -13.27 -19.42 -10.27
N GLY A 93 -14.14 -19.36 -9.26
CA GLY A 93 -14.81 -20.50 -8.64
C GLY A 93 -16.26 -20.72 -9.09
N LEU A 94 -16.87 -19.80 -9.87
CA LEU A 94 -18.31 -19.82 -10.18
C LEU A 94 -18.69 -20.45 -11.54
N HIS A 95 -17.75 -21.04 -12.30
CA HIS A 95 -17.99 -21.47 -13.69
C HIS A 95 -17.87 -22.97 -13.96
N THR A 96 -17.72 -23.82 -12.95
CA THR A 96 -17.67 -25.29 -13.14
C THR A 96 -18.95 -26.02 -12.70
N GLY A 97 -20.11 -25.34 -12.72
CA GLY A 97 -21.37 -25.87 -12.17
C GLY A 97 -22.56 -25.98 -13.14
N LYS A 98 -22.38 -25.86 -14.45
CA LYS A 98 -23.47 -26.10 -15.42
C LYS A 98 -22.96 -26.81 -16.68
N LYS A 99 -23.05 -28.14 -16.69
CA LYS A 99 -23.15 -28.96 -17.92
C LYS A 99 -23.55 -30.40 -17.60
N TRP A 100 -24.62 -30.59 -16.84
CA TRP A 100 -25.30 -31.89 -16.76
C TRP A 100 -26.81 -31.63 -16.73
N LEU A 101 -27.47 -32.03 -17.82
CA LEU A 101 -28.90 -32.30 -18.07
C LEU A 101 -29.01 -32.22 -19.60
N SER A 102 -28.48 -33.24 -20.27
CA SER A 102 -29.14 -34.50 -20.61
C SER A 102 -29.82 -34.38 -21.96
N GLN A 103 -29.44 -35.33 -22.80
CA GLN A 103 -29.80 -35.48 -24.19
C GLN A 103 -31.30 -35.35 -24.42
N GLY A 104 -31.63 -34.78 -25.59
CA GLY A 104 -32.98 -34.81 -26.10
C GLY A 104 -33.48 -36.23 -26.24
N GLN A 105 -34.69 -36.46 -25.75
CA GLN A 105 -35.55 -37.48 -26.30
C GLN A 105 -36.62 -36.75 -27.12
N ARG A 106 -36.50 -36.88 -28.44
CA ARG A 106 -37.65 -36.90 -29.34
C ARG A 106 -38.37 -38.20 -29.07
N THR A 107 -39.68 -38.13 -28.85
CA THR A 107 -40.65 -39.07 -29.41
C THR A 107 -41.96 -38.33 -29.55
N ASP A 108 -42.53 -38.43 -30.75
CA ASP A 108 -43.86 -37.98 -31.12
C ASP A 108 -44.96 -38.72 -30.34
#